data_AF-A0AB36GFA4-F1
#
_entry.id   AF-A0AB36GFA4-F1
#
_cell.length_a   1.000
_cell.length_b   1.000
_cell.length_c   1.000
_cell.angle_alpha   90.00
_cell.angle_beta   90.00
_cell.angle_gamma   90.00
#
_symmetry.space_group_name_H-M   'P 1'
#
loop_
_entity.id
_entity.type
_entity.pdbx_description
1 polymer ?
#
loop_
_entity_poly.entity_id
_entity_poly.type
_entity_poly.pdbx_seq_one_letter_code
_entity_poly.pdbx_strand_id
1 'polypeptide(L)'
;MFHIVEKYKTPAQIVLGVIGLTFIGFGANNLSSPGSDYIVKVGDEKVSEHALQIAIQNEQAAGNTAPSRDAIFQSLLQRAYLKQGAKLMGIAVSQEQIKQVIVDDPNFHDASGKFSQDLLKKYLDQRKMTEDQFVEDIREQFQLQNLLNLVQNGALVSDAQARQLINLTQATRTIRSFTFSPEAFAAQVKVDDAALQKYYEAHKKDYLIPQAVKLEYVALNIKDLADKQTVSAEEVQKAYESKSVDLSPRAEIAHIFIPVMPNGDEASNAEIKAEVDKMAAELKAHPDAFAELAAKYSKDLSSSNKGGNLGYLSKSGGSGFGPEFDKAAFALGKGEVSNTVKSSLGYHIIKVLNVEAEPTLEQAKARIEAALKLKKAASAFNAAKEKLGEDAFNDPSSLAKAAANSGLKVENLDEWVTKAGAKEAGLPEALINAAFSDDVLKKKHNSEVIAINNETVWVIRAKEVREEKIAPFAEVKDTVRAAYLRSEAAKLAEKKAQETLAALKAGKAADVQWSPVSQLSAQDARRTMSPEAYAALLKARPVGGKPAYALLEGMPAPVIMEVQSVSAPENADSQIPAAKQALVQQLSANVFDNLLQYLGKKIDRTQGAQQVNNAAE
;
A
#
# COMPACT_ATOMS: atom_id res chain seq x y z
N MET A 1 74.87 38.46 28.96
CA MET A 1 73.89 38.31 27.86
C MET A 1 72.43 38.24 28.31
N PHE A 2 72.13 38.16 29.62
CA PHE A 2 70.75 38.17 30.15
C PHE A 2 70.10 39.56 30.25
N HIS A 3 70.79 40.65 29.89
CA HIS A 3 70.21 42.00 29.90
C HIS A 3 69.52 42.42 28.58
N ILE A 4 69.67 41.66 27.50
CA ILE A 4 68.93 41.90 26.23
C ILE A 4 67.51 41.31 26.31
N VAL A 5 67.31 40.26 27.11
CA VAL A 5 66.01 39.59 27.28
C VAL A 5 65.07 40.37 28.22
N GLU A 6 65.61 41.17 29.16
CA GLU A 6 64.78 42.07 29.97
C GLU A 6 64.37 43.35 29.22
N LYS A 7 65.18 43.84 28.28
CA LYS A 7 64.94 45.12 27.59
C LYS A 7 63.92 45.05 26.45
N TYR A 8 63.60 43.85 25.95
CA TYR A 8 62.61 43.62 24.87
C TYR A 8 61.55 42.57 25.24
N LYS A 9 61.16 42.52 26.51
CA LYS A 9 60.23 41.52 27.06
C LYS A 9 58.89 41.48 26.31
N THR A 10 58.33 42.63 25.95
CA THR A 10 57.00 42.73 25.33
C THR A 10 56.96 42.29 23.86
N PRO A 11 57.89 42.71 22.96
CA PRO A 11 57.96 42.17 21.60
C PRO A 11 58.33 40.68 21.55
N ALA A 12 59.22 40.21 22.43
CA ALA A 12 59.60 38.80 22.52
C ALA A 12 58.45 37.92 23.03
N GLN A 13 57.60 38.41 23.95
CA GLN A 13 56.41 37.71 24.41
C GLN A 13 55.28 37.67 23.36
N ILE A 14 55.18 38.68 22.48
CA ILE A 14 54.20 38.67 21.38
C ILE A 14 54.64 37.68 20.28
N VAL A 15 55.94 37.62 19.95
CA VAL A 15 56.47 36.65 18.97
C VAL A 15 56.42 35.21 19.53
N LEU A 16 56.72 35.00 20.81
CA LEU A 16 56.57 33.67 21.46
C LEU A 16 55.11 33.28 21.69
N GLY A 17 54.20 34.23 21.91
CA GLY A 17 52.77 34.00 22.03
C GLY A 17 52.10 33.61 20.70
N VAL A 18 52.60 34.11 19.56
CA VAL A 18 52.10 33.75 18.22
C VAL A 18 52.71 32.44 17.70
N ILE A 19 53.91 32.07 18.15
CA ILE A 19 54.53 30.76 17.84
C ILE A 19 53.98 29.64 18.74
N GLY A 20 53.58 29.95 19.98
CA GLY A 20 52.90 29.01 20.89
C GLY A 20 51.46 28.64 20.49
N LEU A 21 50.84 29.42 19.60
CA LEU A 21 49.48 29.18 19.08
C LEU A 21 49.44 28.40 17.77
N THR A 22 50.59 27.98 17.21
CA THR A 22 50.67 27.24 15.94
C THR A 22 51.25 25.82 16.04
N PHE A 23 51.61 25.37 17.24
CA PHE A 23 52.19 24.03 17.50
C PHE A 23 51.52 23.27 18.66
N ILE A 24 50.19 23.33 18.78
CA ILE A 24 49.42 22.30 19.50
C ILE A 24 48.67 21.48 18.45
N GLY A 25 49.44 20.64 17.76
CA GLY A 25 48.97 19.54 16.95
C GLY A 25 49.80 18.31 17.30
N PHE A 26 49.10 17.19 17.49
CA PHE A 26 49.61 15.81 17.63
C PHE A 26 50.04 15.32 19.02
N GLY A 27 49.14 14.57 19.66
CA GLY A 27 49.54 13.41 20.48
C GLY A 27 49.00 13.36 21.90
N ALA A 28 47.68 13.25 22.10
CA ALA A 28 47.06 12.54 23.22
C ALA A 28 45.53 12.57 23.07
N ASN A 29 44.91 11.40 23.15
CA ASN A 29 43.50 11.10 23.44
C ASN A 29 42.41 12.04 22.89
N ASN A 30 41.49 11.45 22.13
CA ASN A 30 40.15 11.98 21.86
C ASN A 30 39.47 12.43 23.18
N LEU A 31 39.69 13.68 23.58
CA LEU A 31 38.75 14.43 24.39
C LEU A 31 37.63 14.84 23.43
N SER A 32 36.71 13.90 23.21
CA SER A 32 35.42 14.20 22.60
C SER A 32 34.82 15.37 23.38
N SER A 33 34.52 16.46 22.68
CA SER A 33 33.74 17.56 23.26
C SER A 33 32.47 16.96 23.88
N PRO A 34 32.04 17.38 25.09
CA PRO A 34 30.83 16.86 25.71
C PRO A 34 29.64 16.94 24.73
N GLY A 35 29.15 15.79 24.26
CA GLY A 35 28.03 15.71 23.33
C GLY A 35 28.35 15.30 21.88
N SER A 36 29.62 15.12 21.48
CA SER A 36 29.95 14.79 20.07
C SER A 36 29.80 13.31 19.68
N ASP A 37 29.61 12.41 20.63
CA ASP A 37 29.62 10.96 20.43
C ASP A 37 28.23 10.30 20.40
N TYR A 38 27.14 11.07 20.49
CA TYR A 38 25.78 10.56 20.47
C TYR A 38 24.77 11.50 19.77
N ILE A 39 23.66 10.92 19.34
CA ILE A 39 22.48 11.64 18.82
C ILE A 39 21.61 12.11 20.00
N VAL A 40 21.36 11.19 20.94
CA VAL A 40 20.59 11.48 22.15
C VAL A 40 21.13 10.68 23.33
N LYS A 41 21.13 11.28 24.52
CA LYS A 41 21.42 10.62 25.79
C LYS A 41 20.16 10.59 26.65
N VAL A 42 19.84 9.42 27.18
CA VAL A 42 18.71 9.15 28.09
C VAL A 42 19.29 8.72 29.42
N GLY A 43 19.25 9.59 30.44
CA GLY A 43 19.98 9.36 31.68
C GLY A 43 21.48 9.19 31.41
N ASP A 44 21.99 7.98 31.58
CA ASP A 44 23.37 7.59 31.26
C ASP A 44 23.52 6.79 29.95
N GLU A 45 22.43 6.36 29.33
CA GLU A 45 22.47 5.63 28.06
C GLU A 45 22.63 6.58 26.89
N LYS A 46 23.58 6.31 26.00
CA LYS A 46 23.81 7.08 24.77
C LYS A 46 23.32 6.30 23.56
N VAL A 47 22.51 6.94 22.72
CA VAL A 47 22.15 6.44 21.39
C VAL A 47 22.96 7.21 20.36
N SER A 48 23.87 6.53 19.67
CA SER A 48 24.78 7.12 18.68
C SER A 48 24.42 6.75 17.25
N GLU A 49 24.94 7.51 16.31
CA GLU A 49 24.86 7.23 14.87
C GLU A 49 25.45 5.85 14.53
N HIS A 50 26.52 5.47 15.22
CA HIS A 50 27.14 4.16 15.05
C HIS A 50 26.22 3.01 15.47
N ALA A 51 25.52 3.16 16.61
CA ALA A 51 24.55 2.18 17.08
C ALA A 51 23.35 2.05 16.12
N LEU A 52 22.89 3.18 15.56
CA LEU A 52 21.83 3.22 14.55
C LEU A 52 22.25 2.48 13.28
N GLN A 53 23.46 2.74 12.78
CA GLN A 53 23.98 2.09 11.58
C GLN A 53 24.13 0.57 11.75
N ILE A 54 24.60 0.10 12.90
CA ILE A 54 24.69 -1.33 13.21
C ILE A 54 23.29 -1.97 13.24
N ALA A 55 22.32 -1.30 13.87
CA ALA A 55 20.95 -1.81 13.91
C ALA A 55 20.33 -1.93 12.51
N ILE A 56 20.56 -0.95 11.63
CA ILE A 56 20.12 -1.00 10.23
C ILE A 56 20.76 -2.18 9.48
N GLN A 57 22.07 -2.40 9.64
CA GLN A 57 22.77 -3.50 8.99
C GLN A 57 22.25 -4.87 9.45
N ASN A 58 21.93 -5.01 10.74
CA ASN A 58 21.38 -6.25 11.29
C ASN A 58 19.97 -6.54 10.74
N GLU A 59 19.11 -5.53 10.63
CA GLU A 59 17.76 -5.66 10.04
C GLU A 59 17.83 -6.00 8.54
N GLN A 60 18.76 -5.40 7.79
CA GLN A 60 18.99 -5.71 6.37
C GLN A 60 19.50 -7.13 6.16
N ALA A 61 20.39 -7.61 7.04
CA ALA A 61 20.92 -8.97 6.98
C ALA A 61 19.85 -10.04 7.30
N ALA A 62 18.78 -9.68 8.03
CA ALA A 62 17.67 -10.58 8.37
C ALA A 62 16.67 -10.79 7.22
N GLY A 63 16.84 -10.14 6.06
CA GLY A 63 16.04 -10.39 4.85
C GLY A 63 14.60 -9.86 4.88
N ASN A 64 14.23 -9.07 5.88
CA ASN A 64 12.92 -8.43 5.97
C ASN A 64 12.92 -7.07 5.26
N THR A 65 11.73 -6.56 4.89
CA THR A 65 11.55 -5.16 4.49
C THR A 65 12.04 -4.27 5.63
N ALA A 66 13.24 -3.69 5.48
CA ALA A 66 13.89 -2.97 6.57
C ALA A 66 12.99 -1.81 7.04
N PRO A 67 12.67 -1.71 8.35
CA PRO A 67 11.95 -0.57 8.90
C PRO A 67 12.67 0.74 8.56
N SER A 68 11.93 1.85 8.52
CA SER A 68 12.56 3.16 8.26
C SER A 68 13.65 3.44 9.30
N ARG A 69 14.67 4.19 8.88
CA ARG A 69 15.76 4.65 9.76
C ARG A 69 15.23 5.31 11.05
N ASP A 70 14.16 6.09 10.91
CA ASP A 70 13.45 6.70 12.05
C ASP A 70 12.84 5.65 12.98
N ALA A 71 12.20 4.60 12.46
CA ALA A 71 11.64 3.52 13.28
C ALA A 71 12.72 2.78 14.08
N ILE A 72 13.89 2.54 13.47
CA ILE A 72 15.04 1.89 14.13
C ILE A 72 15.60 2.81 15.22
N PHE A 73 15.73 4.11 14.94
CA PHE A 73 16.13 5.09 15.95
C PHE A 73 15.15 5.15 17.13
N GLN A 74 13.84 5.13 16.87
CA GLN A 74 12.83 5.10 17.94
C GLN A 74 12.94 3.83 18.79
N SER A 75 13.20 2.67 18.17
CA SER A 75 13.44 1.41 18.90
C SER A 75 14.67 1.50 19.82
N LEU A 76 15.78 2.06 19.33
CA LEU A 76 16.98 2.30 20.15
C LEU A 76 16.72 3.27 21.30
N LEU A 77 15.94 4.32 21.05
CA LEU A 77 15.54 5.28 22.07
C LEU A 77 14.67 4.63 23.16
N GLN A 78 13.68 3.83 22.77
CA GLN A 78 12.85 3.07 23.71
C GLN A 78 13.70 2.12 24.55
N ARG A 79 14.64 1.40 23.93
CA ARG A 79 15.57 0.51 24.63
C ARG A 79 16.42 1.26 25.66
N ALA A 80 16.90 2.47 25.33
CA ALA A 80 17.65 3.31 26.26
C ALA A 80 16.81 3.73 27.48
N TYR A 81 15.55 4.12 27.27
CA TYR A 81 14.62 4.39 28.37
C TYR A 81 14.39 3.18 29.26
N LEU A 82 14.17 1.99 28.67
CA LEU A 82 13.91 0.76 29.43
C LEU A 82 15.14 0.32 30.24
N LYS A 83 16.36 0.45 29.70
CA LYS A 83 17.60 0.17 30.44
C LYS A 83 17.72 1.07 31.68
N GLN A 84 17.52 2.38 31.51
CA GLN A 84 17.50 3.32 32.64
C GLN A 84 16.36 3.04 33.61
N GLY A 85 15.18 2.67 33.09
CA GLY A 85 14.05 2.25 33.90
C GLY A 85 14.36 1.05 34.76
N ALA A 86 15.02 0.01 34.22
CA ALA A 86 15.43 -1.16 34.98
C ALA A 86 16.39 -0.80 36.12
N LYS A 87 17.36 0.10 35.87
CA LYS A 87 18.26 0.65 36.88
C LYS A 87 17.48 1.42 37.97
N LEU A 88 16.56 2.30 37.59
CA LEU A 88 15.71 3.07 38.52
C LEU A 88 14.80 2.19 39.39
N MET A 89 14.31 1.09 38.84
CA MET A 89 13.43 0.13 39.55
C MET A 89 14.21 -0.84 40.44
N GLY A 90 15.55 -0.76 40.48
CA GLY A 90 16.39 -1.66 41.27
C GLY A 90 16.38 -3.09 40.75
N ILE A 91 16.08 -3.31 39.46
CA ILE A 91 16.16 -4.62 38.83
C ILE A 91 17.65 -4.98 38.74
N ALA A 92 18.10 -5.90 39.58
CA ALA A 92 19.48 -6.34 39.66
C ALA A 92 19.62 -7.81 39.26
N VAL A 93 20.79 -8.16 38.74
CA VAL A 93 21.20 -9.55 38.43
C VAL A 93 22.44 -9.82 39.26
N SER A 94 22.45 -10.91 40.04
CA SER A 94 23.58 -11.22 40.92
C SER A 94 24.81 -11.62 40.11
N GLN A 95 26.00 -11.48 40.69
CA GLN A 95 27.24 -11.90 40.01
C GLN A 95 27.25 -13.41 39.75
N GLU A 96 26.69 -14.20 40.66
CA GLU A 96 26.55 -15.65 40.53
C GLU A 96 25.68 -16.02 39.34
N GLN A 97 24.57 -15.30 39.13
CA GLN A 97 23.69 -15.50 37.97
C GLN A 97 24.42 -15.20 36.66
N ILE A 98 25.20 -14.11 36.60
CA ILE A 98 25.98 -13.76 35.40
C ILE A 98 27.06 -14.80 35.13
N LYS A 99 27.77 -15.26 36.17
CA LYS A 99 28.74 -16.36 36.06
C LYS A 99 28.07 -17.63 35.51
N GLN A 100 26.91 -17.98 36.04
CA GLN A 100 26.18 -19.16 35.60
C GLN A 100 25.77 -19.05 34.13
N VAL A 101 25.25 -17.90 33.70
CA VAL A 101 24.92 -17.64 32.29
C VAL A 101 26.15 -17.80 31.37
N ILE A 102 27.30 -17.28 31.77
CA ILE A 102 28.55 -17.40 30.99
C ILE A 102 29.03 -18.85 30.96
N VAL A 103 28.94 -19.56 32.09
CA VAL A 103 29.36 -20.97 32.19
C VAL A 103 28.43 -21.86 31.40
N ASP A 104 27.13 -21.56 31.31
CA ASP A 104 26.13 -22.35 30.60
C ASP A 104 26.06 -22.04 29.10
N ASP A 105 26.65 -20.95 28.63
CA ASP A 105 26.67 -20.59 27.20
C ASP A 105 27.48 -21.63 26.40
N PRO A 106 26.83 -22.36 25.46
CA PRO A 106 27.50 -23.38 24.65
C PRO A 106 28.66 -22.86 23.82
N ASN A 107 28.70 -21.55 23.49
CA ASN A 107 29.80 -20.93 22.74
C ASN A 107 31.13 -20.96 23.50
N PHE A 108 31.06 -21.10 24.84
CA PHE A 108 32.24 -21.19 25.69
C PHE A 108 32.50 -22.62 26.16
N HIS A 109 31.84 -23.63 25.58
CA HIS A 109 32.11 -25.04 25.88
C HIS A 109 33.13 -25.65 24.91
N ASP A 110 34.06 -26.44 25.44
CA ASP A 110 34.99 -27.23 24.63
C ASP A 110 34.29 -28.47 23.99
N ALA A 111 35.05 -29.26 23.24
CA ALA A 111 34.54 -30.48 22.60
C ALA A 111 33.99 -31.54 23.57
N SER A 112 34.24 -31.39 24.88
CA SER A 112 33.70 -32.25 25.94
C SER A 112 32.44 -31.67 26.62
N GLY A 113 31.96 -30.50 26.18
CA GLY A 113 30.79 -29.82 26.74
C GLY A 113 31.06 -29.09 28.06
N LYS A 114 32.34 -28.79 28.37
CA LYS A 114 32.73 -28.07 29.59
C LYS A 114 33.19 -26.65 29.28
N PHE A 115 32.93 -25.73 30.20
CA PHE A 115 33.38 -24.34 30.08
C PHE A 115 34.90 -24.24 29.86
N SER A 116 35.29 -23.46 28.85
CA SER A 116 36.66 -23.22 28.44
C SER A 116 37.00 -21.75 28.55
N GLN A 117 37.88 -21.42 29.50
CA GLN A 117 38.39 -20.05 29.68
C GLN A 117 39.16 -19.56 28.45
N ASP A 118 39.80 -20.45 27.69
CA ASP A 118 40.51 -20.10 26.46
C ASP A 118 39.56 -19.66 25.33
N LEU A 119 38.37 -20.28 25.23
CA LEU A 119 37.35 -19.86 24.27
C LEU A 119 36.76 -18.50 24.64
N LEU A 120 36.47 -18.27 25.93
CA LEU A 120 36.05 -16.95 26.41
C LEU A 120 37.12 -15.89 26.12
N LYS A 121 38.39 -16.16 26.44
CA LYS A 121 39.49 -15.22 26.18
C LYS A 121 39.61 -14.89 24.68
N LYS A 122 39.54 -15.90 23.80
CA LYS A 122 39.54 -15.69 22.35
C LYS A 122 38.36 -14.83 21.89
N TYR A 123 37.16 -15.06 22.43
CA TYR A 123 35.96 -14.27 22.14
C TYR A 123 36.13 -12.80 22.53
N LEU A 124 36.73 -12.54 23.71
CA LEU A 124 37.02 -11.21 24.23
C LEU A 124 38.10 -10.50 23.39
N ASP A 125 39.20 -11.20 23.08
CA ASP A 125 40.32 -10.69 22.28
C ASP A 125 39.86 -10.30 20.86
N GLN A 126 39.01 -11.11 20.23
CA GLN A 126 38.43 -10.82 18.91
C GLN A 126 37.58 -9.56 18.89
N ARG A 127 36.84 -9.29 19.97
CA ARG A 127 35.97 -8.11 20.11
C ARG A 127 36.67 -6.92 20.76
N LYS A 128 37.94 -7.06 21.15
CA LYS A 128 38.71 -6.04 21.90
C LYS A 128 37.97 -5.57 23.16
N MET A 129 37.35 -6.51 23.86
CA MET A 129 36.49 -6.26 25.03
C MET A 129 37.15 -6.84 26.30
N THR A 130 37.03 -6.14 27.43
CA THR A 130 37.49 -6.68 28.72
C THR A 130 36.45 -7.62 29.35
N GLU A 131 36.89 -8.46 30.28
CA GLU A 131 35.98 -9.34 31.03
C GLU A 131 34.93 -8.54 31.82
N ASP A 132 35.34 -7.45 32.47
CA ASP A 132 34.43 -6.56 33.20
C ASP A 132 33.37 -5.92 32.28
N GLN A 133 33.77 -5.49 31.07
CA GLN A 133 32.84 -4.96 30.07
C GLN A 133 31.84 -6.02 29.61
N PHE A 134 32.32 -7.25 29.37
CA PHE A 134 31.45 -8.36 28.99
C PHE A 134 30.43 -8.72 30.07
N VAL A 135 30.87 -8.76 31.33
CA VAL A 135 30.01 -9.02 32.49
C VAL A 135 28.96 -7.92 32.64
N GLU A 136 29.32 -6.65 32.42
CA GLU A 136 28.37 -5.53 32.46
C GLU A 136 27.38 -5.59 31.30
N ASP A 137 27.82 -5.92 30.09
CA ASP A 137 26.92 -6.07 28.93
C ASP A 137 25.87 -7.17 29.17
N ILE A 138 26.29 -8.32 29.71
CA ILE A 138 25.38 -9.40 30.10
C ILE A 138 24.44 -8.93 31.20
N ARG A 139 24.95 -8.22 32.22
CA ARG A 139 24.13 -7.66 33.30
C ARG A 139 23.01 -6.78 32.75
N GLU A 140 23.35 -5.80 31.91
CA GLU A 140 22.38 -4.88 31.33
C GLU A 140 21.35 -5.59 30.45
N GLN A 141 21.79 -6.59 29.67
CA GLN A 141 20.89 -7.40 28.85
C GLN A 141 19.88 -8.16 29.70
N PHE A 142 20.33 -8.82 30.77
CA PHE A 142 19.44 -9.59 31.66
C PHE A 142 18.54 -8.69 32.51
N GLN A 143 19.00 -7.50 32.92
CA GLN A 143 18.15 -6.51 33.58
C GLN A 143 17.00 -6.07 32.68
N LEU A 144 17.30 -5.76 31.41
CA LEU A 144 16.28 -5.42 30.42
C LEU A 144 15.33 -6.60 30.16
N GLN A 145 15.86 -7.81 30.00
CA GLN A 145 15.05 -9.01 29.81
C GLN A 145 14.11 -9.27 31.00
N ASN A 146 14.61 -9.15 32.23
CA ASN A 146 13.82 -9.30 33.44
C ASN A 146 12.70 -8.26 33.52
N LEU A 147 12.99 -7.00 33.17
CA LEU A 147 11.97 -5.96 33.09
C LEU A 147 10.88 -6.33 32.08
N LEU A 148 11.25 -6.74 30.87
CA LEU A 148 10.30 -7.15 29.84
C LEU A 148 9.47 -8.36 30.27
N ASN A 149 10.11 -9.35 30.92
CA ASN A 149 9.42 -10.53 31.47
C ASN A 149 8.41 -10.15 32.56
N LEU A 150 8.74 -9.18 33.43
CA LEU A 150 7.82 -8.69 34.45
C LEU A 150 6.60 -8.02 33.83
N VAL A 151 6.77 -7.25 32.75
CA VAL A 151 5.68 -6.61 32.02
C VAL A 151 4.80 -7.64 31.28
N GLN A 152 5.42 -8.68 30.71
CA GLN A 152 4.70 -9.73 29.99
C GLN A 152 3.96 -10.71 30.92
N ASN A 153 4.60 -11.15 32.00
CA ASN A 153 4.05 -12.18 32.90
C ASN A 153 3.30 -11.62 34.10
N GLY A 154 3.36 -10.30 34.33
CA GLY A 154 2.68 -9.64 35.45
C GLY A 154 1.18 -9.42 35.26
N ALA A 155 0.66 -9.58 34.02
CA ALA A 155 -0.75 -9.38 33.75
C ALA A 155 -1.59 -10.62 34.13
N LEU A 156 -2.49 -10.46 35.11
CA LEU A 156 -3.42 -11.50 35.51
C LEU A 156 -4.79 -11.27 34.88
N VAL A 157 -5.31 -12.29 34.19
CA VAL A 157 -6.64 -12.27 33.56
C VAL A 157 -7.48 -13.46 34.05
N SER A 158 -8.64 -13.15 34.61
CA SER A 158 -9.62 -14.15 35.07
C SER A 158 -10.39 -14.79 33.93
N ASP A 159 -10.92 -15.99 34.16
CA ASP A 159 -11.87 -16.65 33.24
C ASP A 159 -13.08 -15.76 32.95
N ALA A 160 -13.53 -14.99 33.93
CA ALA A 160 -14.65 -14.07 33.78
C ALA A 160 -14.35 -12.97 32.76
N GLN A 161 -13.15 -12.37 32.81
CA GLN A 161 -12.72 -11.36 31.83
C GLN A 161 -12.57 -11.97 30.43
N ALA A 162 -12.01 -13.18 30.32
CA ALA A 162 -11.88 -13.89 29.05
C ALA A 162 -13.26 -14.21 28.44
N ARG A 163 -14.19 -14.73 29.24
CA ARG A 163 -15.59 -14.97 28.84
C ARG A 163 -16.29 -13.68 28.41
N GLN A 164 -16.02 -12.57 29.11
CA GLN A 164 -16.57 -11.27 28.73
C GLN A 164 -16.04 -10.82 27.36
N LEU A 165 -14.75 -10.98 27.07
CA LEU A 165 -14.19 -10.67 25.75
C LEU A 165 -14.83 -11.52 24.64
N ILE A 166 -14.96 -12.83 24.88
CA ILE A 166 -15.59 -13.77 23.93
C ILE A 166 -17.04 -13.34 23.68
N ASN A 167 -17.81 -13.05 24.72
CA ASN A 167 -19.19 -12.60 24.58
C ASN A 167 -19.29 -11.24 23.86
N LEU A 168 -18.36 -10.31 24.09
CA LEU A 168 -18.35 -9.02 23.39
C LEU A 168 -17.98 -9.14 21.90
N THR A 169 -17.26 -10.20 21.53
CA THR A 169 -16.72 -10.40 20.17
C THR A 169 -17.50 -11.40 19.33
N GLN A 170 -18.21 -12.34 19.97
CA GLN A 170 -18.82 -13.49 19.29
C GLN A 170 -20.26 -13.77 19.72
N ALA A 171 -20.81 -13.09 20.76
CA ALA A 171 -22.18 -13.38 21.17
C ALA A 171 -23.20 -13.06 20.07
N THR A 172 -24.19 -13.93 19.96
CA THR A 172 -25.33 -13.76 19.08
C THR A 172 -26.49 -13.15 19.87
N ARG A 173 -27.18 -12.19 19.27
CA ARG A 173 -28.32 -11.50 19.86
C ARG A 173 -29.60 -11.92 19.16
N THR A 174 -30.62 -12.27 19.93
CA THR A 174 -31.98 -12.41 19.40
C THR A 174 -32.61 -11.03 19.38
N ILE A 175 -32.92 -10.52 18.20
CA ILE A 175 -33.33 -9.14 17.99
C ILE A 175 -34.55 -9.03 17.11
N ARG A 176 -35.25 -7.90 17.25
CA ARG A 176 -36.14 -7.35 16.23
C ARG A 176 -35.92 -5.85 16.19
N SER A 177 -36.24 -5.23 15.06
CA SER A 177 -36.02 -3.80 14.88
C SER A 177 -37.26 -3.10 14.35
N PHE A 178 -37.27 -1.79 14.54
CA PHE A 178 -38.23 -0.89 13.91
C PHE A 178 -37.50 0.34 13.39
N THR A 179 -37.71 0.65 12.11
CA THR A 179 -37.07 1.76 11.42
C THR A 179 -38.05 2.93 11.28
N PHE A 180 -37.63 4.11 11.74
CA PHE A 180 -38.39 5.35 11.57
C PHE A 180 -38.04 5.97 10.21
N SER A 181 -38.74 5.56 9.15
CA SER A 181 -38.57 6.13 7.80
C SER A 181 -38.86 7.63 7.82
N PRO A 182 -37.89 8.49 7.46
CA PRO A 182 -38.11 9.94 7.38
C PRO A 182 -39.28 10.31 6.47
N GLU A 183 -39.51 9.55 5.40
CA GLU A 183 -40.59 9.78 4.43
C GLU A 183 -41.97 9.81 5.09
N ALA A 184 -42.18 9.00 6.13
CA ALA A 184 -43.44 8.97 6.90
C ALA A 184 -43.70 10.28 7.67
N PHE A 185 -42.67 11.09 7.91
CA PHE A 185 -42.75 12.37 8.62
C PHE A 185 -42.74 13.58 7.67
N ALA A 186 -42.50 13.39 6.37
CA ALA A 186 -42.39 14.48 5.40
C ALA A 186 -43.67 15.34 5.33
N ALA A 187 -44.85 14.72 5.46
CA ALA A 187 -46.14 15.42 5.47
C ALA A 187 -46.34 16.33 6.69
N GLN A 188 -45.59 16.13 7.77
CA GLN A 188 -45.65 16.94 8.98
C GLN A 188 -44.69 18.14 8.92
N VAL A 189 -43.77 18.16 7.96
CA VAL A 189 -42.80 19.25 7.78
C VAL A 189 -43.50 20.45 7.16
N LYS A 190 -43.49 21.57 7.87
CA LYS A 190 -44.00 22.84 7.34
C LYS A 190 -42.97 23.42 6.37
N VAL A 191 -43.34 23.55 5.10
CA VAL A 191 -42.49 24.18 4.08
C VAL A 191 -43.00 25.57 3.78
N ASP A 192 -42.21 26.57 4.11
CA ASP A 192 -42.40 27.95 3.67
C ASP A 192 -41.11 28.53 3.09
N ASP A 193 -41.24 29.57 2.28
CA ASP A 193 -40.10 30.17 1.57
C ASP A 193 -39.04 30.74 2.53
N ALA A 194 -39.44 31.20 3.72
CA ALA A 194 -38.51 31.71 4.73
C ALA A 194 -37.65 30.59 5.32
N ALA A 195 -38.24 29.42 5.60
CA ALA A 195 -37.52 28.24 6.06
C ALA A 195 -36.56 27.70 4.99
N LEU A 196 -37.00 27.67 3.72
CA LEU A 196 -36.15 27.25 2.60
C LEU A 196 -34.97 28.20 2.38
N GLN A 197 -35.20 29.51 2.46
CA GLN A 197 -34.12 30.51 2.36
C GLN A 197 -33.12 30.31 3.49
N LYS A 198 -33.57 30.15 4.74
CA LYS A 198 -32.70 29.89 5.89
C LYS A 198 -31.90 28.60 5.73
N TYR A 199 -32.53 27.54 5.21
CA TYR A 199 -31.85 26.27 4.95
C TYR A 199 -30.78 26.43 3.85
N TYR A 200 -31.12 27.10 2.74
CA TYR A 200 -30.16 27.41 1.68
C TYR A 200 -28.97 28.21 2.21
N GLU A 201 -29.20 29.27 2.98
CA GLU A 201 -28.15 30.10 3.58
C GLU A 201 -27.19 29.29 4.46
N ALA A 202 -27.71 28.35 5.26
CA ALA A 202 -26.90 27.47 6.10
C ALA A 202 -26.13 26.38 5.31
N HIS A 203 -26.61 26.01 4.12
CA HIS A 203 -26.09 24.92 3.29
C HIS A 203 -25.55 25.40 1.94
N LYS A 204 -25.15 26.68 1.83
CA LYS A 204 -24.69 27.30 0.57
C LYS A 204 -23.62 26.50 -0.17
N LYS A 205 -22.73 25.83 0.58
CA LYS A 205 -21.64 25.01 0.02
C LYS A 205 -22.15 23.78 -0.74
N ASP A 206 -23.32 23.27 -0.41
CA ASP A 206 -23.92 22.10 -1.07
C ASP A 206 -24.47 22.45 -2.47
N TYR A 207 -24.69 23.74 -2.73
CA TYR A 207 -25.18 24.26 -4.01
C TYR A 207 -24.07 24.96 -4.81
N LEU A 208 -22.82 24.63 -4.49
CA LEU A 208 -21.66 25.10 -5.25
C LEU A 208 -21.66 24.45 -6.63
N ILE A 209 -21.71 25.27 -7.67
CA ILE A 209 -21.44 24.85 -9.04
C ILE A 209 -19.91 24.85 -9.19
N PRO A 210 -19.28 23.67 -9.36
CA PRO A 210 -17.83 23.61 -9.45
C PRO A 210 -17.34 24.27 -10.74
N GLN A 211 -16.11 24.79 -10.66
CA GLN A 211 -15.38 25.26 -11.83
C GLN A 211 -15.28 24.15 -12.88
N ALA A 212 -15.62 24.49 -14.11
CA ALA A 212 -15.61 23.54 -15.22
C ALA A 212 -15.10 24.21 -16.50
N VAL A 213 -14.56 23.40 -17.41
CA VAL A 213 -14.02 23.86 -18.69
C VAL A 213 -14.51 22.94 -19.81
N LYS A 214 -14.91 23.53 -20.94
CA LYS A 214 -14.99 22.84 -22.23
C LYS A 214 -13.70 23.08 -22.97
N LEU A 215 -13.12 22.04 -23.55
CA LEU A 215 -11.80 22.10 -24.17
C LEU A 215 -11.91 21.98 -25.68
N GLU A 216 -10.93 22.56 -26.36
CA GLU A 216 -10.56 22.17 -27.71
C GLU A 216 -9.12 21.66 -27.67
N TYR A 217 -8.77 20.74 -28.56
CA TYR A 217 -7.43 20.13 -28.56
C TYR A 217 -6.94 19.78 -29.96
N VAL A 218 -5.62 19.68 -30.07
CA VAL A 218 -4.93 19.10 -31.22
C VAL A 218 -4.14 17.91 -30.72
N ALA A 219 -4.38 16.74 -31.32
CA ALA A 219 -3.70 15.50 -30.98
C ALA A 219 -2.67 15.15 -32.05
N LEU A 220 -1.44 14.89 -31.62
CA LEU A 220 -0.38 14.32 -32.44
C LEU A 220 -0.15 12.88 -32.01
N ASN A 221 -0.34 11.95 -32.94
CA ASN A 221 -0.18 10.51 -32.74
C ASN A 221 0.85 9.93 -33.73
N ILE A 222 1.72 9.03 -33.26
CA ILE A 222 2.71 8.33 -34.08
C ILE A 222 2.05 7.58 -35.25
N LYS A 223 0.87 6.98 -35.06
CA LYS A 223 0.16 6.23 -36.10
C LYS A 223 -0.30 7.13 -37.25
N ASP A 224 -0.91 8.27 -36.92
CA ASP A 224 -1.34 9.25 -37.92
C ASP A 224 -0.15 9.86 -38.68
N LEU A 225 1.00 10.00 -38.01
CA LEU A 225 2.26 10.37 -38.67
C LEU A 225 2.77 9.27 -39.60
N ALA A 226 2.64 7.99 -39.22
CA ALA A 226 3.07 6.85 -40.01
C ALA A 226 2.32 6.76 -41.33
N ASP A 227 1.02 7.04 -41.33
CA ASP A 227 0.20 7.05 -42.56
C ASP A 227 0.69 8.07 -43.60
N LYS A 228 1.33 9.16 -43.14
CA LYS A 228 1.94 10.21 -43.98
C LYS A 228 3.35 9.85 -44.44
N GLN A 229 3.98 8.81 -43.91
CA GLN A 229 5.33 8.39 -44.31
C GLN A 229 5.28 7.59 -45.61
N THR A 230 6.26 7.85 -46.48
CA THR A 230 6.51 7.05 -47.68
C THR A 230 7.68 6.10 -47.46
N VAL A 231 7.56 4.88 -47.97
CA VAL A 231 8.60 3.86 -47.94
C VAL A 231 8.84 3.39 -49.37
N SER A 232 10.09 3.40 -49.82
CA SER A 232 10.44 2.98 -51.18
C SER A 232 10.52 1.46 -51.29
N ALA A 233 10.43 0.93 -52.51
CA ALA A 233 10.53 -0.51 -52.74
C ALA A 233 11.91 -1.06 -52.29
N GLU A 234 12.97 -0.27 -52.45
CA GLU A 234 14.33 -0.60 -52.02
C GLU A 234 14.43 -0.70 -50.49
N GLU A 235 13.74 0.17 -49.75
CA GLU A 235 13.69 0.10 -48.29
C GLU A 235 12.97 -1.15 -47.80
N VAL A 236 11.86 -1.53 -48.46
CA VAL A 236 11.14 -2.79 -48.15
C VAL A 236 12.03 -4.00 -48.43
N GLN A 237 12.68 -4.03 -49.60
CA GLN A 237 13.60 -5.10 -49.99
C GLN A 237 14.72 -5.26 -48.95
N LYS A 238 15.40 -4.15 -48.62
CA LYS A 238 16.47 -4.15 -47.63
C LYS A 238 15.99 -4.59 -46.25
N ALA A 239 14.79 -4.16 -45.84
CA ALA A 239 14.24 -4.52 -44.54
C ALA A 239 13.88 -6.01 -44.44
N TYR A 240 13.42 -6.60 -45.54
CA TYR A 240 13.18 -8.04 -45.68
C TYR A 240 14.50 -8.83 -45.62
N GLU A 241 15.49 -8.46 -46.45
CA GLU A 241 16.79 -9.14 -46.52
C GLU A 241 17.56 -9.09 -45.20
N SER A 242 17.52 -7.93 -44.51
CA SER A 242 18.17 -7.76 -43.21
C SER A 242 17.37 -8.33 -42.03
N LYS A 243 16.19 -8.92 -42.25
CA LYS A 243 15.27 -9.40 -41.22
C LYS A 243 15.00 -8.35 -40.12
N SER A 244 14.94 -7.08 -40.51
CA SER A 244 14.75 -5.94 -39.59
C SER A 244 13.33 -5.84 -39.02
N VAL A 245 12.39 -6.61 -39.59
CA VAL A 245 11.04 -6.83 -39.08
C VAL A 245 10.94 -8.31 -38.75
N ASP A 246 10.32 -8.66 -37.61
CA ASP A 246 10.11 -10.05 -37.24
C ASP A 246 9.14 -10.74 -38.21
N LEU A 247 9.71 -11.49 -39.14
CA LEU A 247 9.01 -12.36 -40.09
C LEU A 247 9.21 -13.84 -39.74
N SER A 248 9.64 -14.13 -38.50
CA SER A 248 9.86 -15.51 -38.09
C SER A 248 8.58 -16.34 -38.24
N PRO A 249 8.71 -17.65 -38.54
CA PRO A 249 7.56 -18.54 -38.63
C PRO A 249 6.68 -18.44 -37.39
N ARG A 250 5.37 -18.49 -37.61
CA ARG A 250 4.37 -18.45 -36.54
C ARG A 250 3.64 -19.77 -36.47
N ALA A 251 3.23 -20.14 -35.27
CA ALA A 251 2.37 -21.29 -35.06
C ALA A 251 1.19 -20.86 -34.17
N GLU A 252 -0.02 -21.21 -34.59
CA GLU A 252 -1.19 -21.14 -33.72
C GLU A 252 -1.14 -22.34 -32.78
N ILE A 253 -1.03 -22.09 -31.48
CA ILE A 253 -0.73 -23.11 -30.48
C ILE A 253 -1.85 -23.18 -29.46
N ALA A 254 -2.29 -24.39 -29.14
CA ALA A 254 -3.10 -24.69 -27.97
C ALA A 254 -2.29 -25.48 -26.94
N HIS A 255 -2.59 -25.29 -25.65
CA HIS A 255 -1.91 -26.03 -24.58
C HIS A 255 -2.83 -26.46 -23.43
N ILE A 256 -2.39 -27.48 -22.71
CA ILE A 256 -2.94 -27.90 -21.42
C ILE A 256 -1.83 -27.74 -20.39
N PHE A 257 -2.07 -26.89 -19.38
CA PHE A 257 -1.09 -26.61 -18.33
C PHE A 257 -1.51 -27.22 -16.99
N ILE A 258 -0.63 -28.01 -16.40
CA ILE A 258 -0.79 -28.61 -15.06
C ILE A 258 0.34 -28.12 -14.15
N PRO A 259 0.04 -27.30 -13.12
CA PRO A 259 1.04 -26.68 -12.28
C PRO A 259 1.67 -27.70 -11.33
N VAL A 260 2.93 -27.45 -10.97
CA VAL A 260 3.63 -28.18 -9.90
C VAL A 260 4.08 -27.20 -8.82
N MET A 261 4.11 -27.63 -7.56
CA MET A 261 4.62 -26.78 -6.49
C MET A 261 6.14 -26.60 -6.64
N PRO A 262 6.67 -25.37 -6.67
CA PRO A 262 8.10 -25.17 -6.55
C PRO A 262 8.51 -25.62 -5.15
N ASN A 263 9.16 -26.78 -5.04
CA ASN A 263 9.52 -27.54 -3.83
C ASN A 263 8.53 -28.63 -3.36
N GLY A 264 7.61 -29.11 -4.20
CA GLY A 264 6.79 -30.28 -3.88
C GLY A 264 7.60 -31.58 -3.77
N ASP A 265 7.14 -32.53 -2.95
CA ASP A 265 7.74 -33.87 -2.80
C ASP A 265 7.95 -34.52 -4.17
N GLU A 266 9.14 -35.10 -4.41
CA GLU A 266 9.49 -35.75 -5.68
C GLU A 266 8.47 -36.83 -6.11
N ALA A 267 7.87 -37.51 -5.13
CA ALA A 267 6.82 -38.51 -5.35
C ALA A 267 5.54 -37.90 -5.95
N SER A 268 5.10 -36.73 -5.46
CA SER A 268 3.91 -36.05 -5.98
C SER A 268 4.12 -35.52 -7.40
N ASN A 269 5.33 -35.03 -7.70
CA ASN A 269 5.67 -34.60 -9.06
C ASN A 269 5.75 -35.78 -10.05
N ALA A 270 6.16 -36.96 -9.61
CA ALA A 270 6.19 -38.17 -10.43
C ALA A 270 4.78 -38.67 -10.79
N GLU A 271 3.84 -38.61 -9.85
CA GLU A 271 2.43 -38.96 -10.09
C GLU A 271 1.76 -38.00 -11.08
N ILE A 272 1.94 -36.68 -10.89
CA ILE A 272 1.44 -35.66 -11.81
C ILE A 272 2.04 -35.88 -13.20
N LYS A 273 3.34 -36.16 -13.30
CA LYS A 273 3.98 -36.45 -14.58
C LYS A 273 3.37 -37.67 -15.26
N ALA A 274 3.11 -38.76 -14.53
CA ALA A 274 2.52 -39.97 -15.09
C ALA A 274 1.09 -39.73 -15.62
N GLU A 275 0.30 -38.90 -14.93
CA GLU A 275 -1.04 -38.51 -15.39
C GLU A 275 -0.96 -37.67 -16.67
N VAL A 276 -0.05 -36.69 -16.71
CA VAL A 276 0.15 -35.84 -17.90
C VAL A 276 0.73 -36.65 -19.07
N ASP A 277 1.63 -37.60 -18.82
CA ASP A 277 2.16 -38.49 -19.86
C ASP A 277 1.06 -39.37 -20.48
N LYS A 278 0.16 -39.90 -19.64
CA LYS A 278 -1.00 -40.67 -20.11
C LYS A 278 -1.93 -39.81 -20.96
N MET A 279 -2.21 -38.58 -20.50
CA MET A 279 -3.03 -37.62 -21.23
C MET A 279 -2.40 -37.22 -22.57
N ALA A 280 -1.07 -37.02 -22.61
CA ALA A 280 -0.35 -36.71 -23.84
C ALA A 280 -0.42 -37.88 -24.84
N ALA A 281 -0.31 -39.12 -24.36
CA ALA A 281 -0.46 -40.31 -25.21
C ALA A 281 -1.89 -40.45 -25.77
N GLU A 282 -2.91 -40.20 -24.95
CA GLU A 282 -4.32 -40.20 -25.38
C GLU A 282 -4.59 -39.12 -26.42
N LEU A 283 -4.10 -37.90 -26.20
CA LEU A 283 -4.25 -36.77 -27.11
C LEU A 283 -3.48 -36.94 -28.42
N LYS A 284 -2.39 -37.72 -28.43
CA LYS A 284 -1.71 -38.09 -29.67
C LYS A 284 -2.52 -39.07 -30.51
N ALA A 285 -3.24 -40.00 -29.88
CA ALA A 285 -4.12 -40.93 -30.57
C ALA A 285 -5.43 -40.27 -31.02
N HIS A 286 -5.92 -39.30 -30.23
CA HIS A 286 -7.18 -38.58 -30.46
C HIS A 286 -7.00 -37.05 -30.32
N PRO A 287 -6.32 -36.39 -31.28
CA PRO A 287 -6.05 -34.95 -31.20
C PRO A 287 -7.30 -34.07 -31.14
N ASP A 288 -8.44 -34.53 -31.61
CA ASP A 288 -9.69 -33.76 -31.64
C ASP A 288 -10.29 -33.54 -30.25
N ALA A 289 -9.95 -34.39 -29.28
CA ALA A 289 -10.39 -34.25 -27.89
C ALA A 289 -9.64 -33.13 -27.12
N PHE A 290 -8.61 -32.53 -27.72
CA PHE A 290 -7.72 -31.58 -27.05
C PHE A 290 -8.46 -30.40 -26.40
N ALA A 291 -9.42 -29.80 -27.11
CA ALA A 291 -10.16 -28.64 -26.60
C ALA A 291 -11.01 -29.00 -25.38
N GLU A 292 -11.63 -30.19 -25.37
CA GLU A 292 -12.43 -30.69 -24.26
C GLU A 292 -11.54 -30.99 -23.03
N LEU A 293 -10.41 -31.68 -23.24
CA LEU A 293 -9.47 -31.99 -22.16
C LEU A 293 -8.81 -30.72 -21.62
N ALA A 294 -8.53 -29.73 -22.46
CA ALA A 294 -8.02 -28.44 -22.04
C ALA A 294 -9.02 -27.70 -21.12
N ALA A 295 -10.30 -27.68 -21.50
CA ALA A 295 -11.35 -27.07 -20.66
C ALA A 295 -11.52 -27.80 -19.31
N LYS A 296 -11.36 -29.13 -19.31
CA LYS A 296 -11.56 -29.95 -18.12
C LYS A 296 -10.37 -29.96 -17.15
N TYR A 297 -9.15 -30.01 -17.67
CA TYR A 297 -7.96 -30.31 -16.87
C TYR A 297 -6.96 -29.15 -16.78
N SER A 298 -6.88 -28.27 -17.77
CA SER A 298 -5.90 -27.17 -17.78
C SER A 298 -6.16 -26.19 -16.63
N LYS A 299 -5.09 -25.78 -15.94
CA LYS A 299 -5.11 -24.75 -14.91
C LYS A 299 -4.66 -23.38 -15.41
N ASP A 300 -4.40 -23.25 -16.71
CA ASP A 300 -4.32 -21.93 -17.33
C ASP A 300 -5.74 -21.39 -17.59
N LEU A 301 -6.24 -20.59 -16.65
CA LEU A 301 -7.57 -20.00 -16.69
C LEU A 301 -7.80 -19.07 -17.89
N SER A 302 -6.73 -18.55 -18.49
CA SER A 302 -6.82 -17.59 -19.60
C SER A 302 -7.18 -18.28 -20.94
N SER A 303 -6.82 -19.55 -21.08
CA SER A 303 -6.95 -20.31 -22.33
C SER A 303 -7.80 -21.58 -22.20
N SER A 304 -7.98 -22.15 -21.00
CA SER A 304 -8.72 -23.42 -20.80
C SER A 304 -10.14 -23.39 -21.39
N ASN A 305 -10.89 -22.32 -21.14
CA ASN A 305 -12.25 -22.13 -21.68
C ASN A 305 -12.29 -21.88 -23.20
N LYS A 306 -11.13 -21.67 -23.84
CA LYS A 306 -10.96 -21.53 -25.30
C LYS A 306 -10.29 -22.75 -25.91
N GLY A 307 -10.44 -23.92 -25.28
CA GLY A 307 -9.82 -25.16 -25.72
C GLY A 307 -8.29 -25.16 -25.61
N GLY A 308 -7.73 -24.33 -24.73
CA GLY A 308 -6.29 -24.16 -24.55
C GLY A 308 -5.62 -23.24 -25.58
N ASN A 309 -6.37 -22.60 -26.50
CA ASN A 309 -5.78 -21.81 -27.58
C ASN A 309 -5.10 -20.52 -27.07
N LEU A 310 -3.80 -20.41 -27.31
CA LEU A 310 -2.94 -19.26 -27.02
C LEU A 310 -2.85 -18.26 -28.19
N GLY A 311 -3.41 -18.61 -29.36
CA GLY A 311 -3.28 -17.87 -30.59
C GLY A 311 -1.92 -18.10 -31.27
N TYR A 312 -1.57 -17.18 -32.18
CA TYR A 312 -0.35 -17.26 -32.97
C TYR A 312 0.88 -16.72 -32.24
N LEU A 313 1.82 -17.61 -31.94
CA LEU A 313 3.14 -17.26 -31.39
C LEU A 313 4.17 -17.18 -32.51
N SER A 314 5.10 -16.21 -32.45
CA SER A 314 6.24 -16.15 -33.37
C SER A 314 7.47 -16.82 -32.74
N LYS A 315 8.28 -17.47 -33.58
CA LYS A 315 9.48 -18.18 -33.10
C LYS A 315 10.48 -17.27 -32.39
N SER A 316 10.50 -15.97 -32.72
CA SER A 316 11.36 -14.98 -32.06
C SER A 316 10.75 -14.35 -30.82
N GLY A 317 9.41 -14.26 -30.71
CA GLY A 317 8.71 -13.68 -29.57
C GLY A 317 8.64 -14.61 -28.36
N GLY A 318 8.74 -15.93 -28.59
CA GLY A 318 8.59 -16.94 -27.56
C GLY A 318 7.16 -17.02 -26.99
N SER A 319 6.90 -18.02 -26.15
CA SER A 319 5.58 -18.23 -25.54
C SER A 319 5.41 -17.58 -24.17
N GLY A 320 6.51 -17.18 -23.52
CA GLY A 320 6.51 -16.79 -22.11
C GLY A 320 6.48 -17.96 -21.12
N PHE A 321 6.30 -19.21 -21.59
CA PHE A 321 6.34 -20.43 -20.76
C PHE A 321 7.74 -21.06 -20.65
N GLY A 322 8.71 -20.50 -21.37
CA GLY A 322 10.13 -20.87 -21.31
C GLY A 322 10.63 -21.62 -22.55
N PRO A 323 11.95 -21.81 -22.65
CA PRO A 323 12.61 -22.27 -23.88
C PRO A 323 12.22 -23.70 -24.28
N GLU A 324 11.97 -24.59 -23.32
CA GLU A 324 11.56 -25.97 -23.60
C GLU A 324 10.16 -26.06 -24.21
N PHE A 325 9.24 -25.17 -23.79
CA PHE A 325 7.93 -25.05 -24.41
C PHE A 325 8.06 -24.60 -25.86
N ASP A 326 8.79 -23.51 -26.09
CA ASP A 326 8.97 -22.93 -27.43
C ASP A 326 9.60 -23.94 -28.39
N LYS A 327 10.64 -24.65 -27.92
CA LYS A 327 11.32 -25.68 -28.70
C LYS A 327 10.39 -26.82 -29.08
N ALA A 328 9.55 -27.28 -28.15
CA ALA A 328 8.59 -28.34 -28.43
C ALA A 328 7.47 -27.85 -29.37
N ALA A 329 6.94 -26.66 -29.15
CA ALA A 329 5.84 -26.11 -29.95
C ALA A 329 6.24 -25.88 -31.41
N PHE A 330 7.41 -25.28 -31.66
CA PHE A 330 7.89 -25.01 -33.03
C PHE A 330 8.54 -26.21 -33.73
N ALA A 331 8.64 -27.36 -33.06
CA ALA A 331 9.06 -28.62 -33.67
C ALA A 331 7.89 -29.44 -34.23
N LEU A 332 6.65 -29.10 -33.84
CA LEU A 332 5.44 -29.82 -34.25
C LEU A 332 4.90 -29.32 -35.60
N GLY A 333 4.35 -30.25 -36.38
CA GLY A 333 3.55 -29.96 -37.56
C GLY A 333 2.11 -29.56 -37.24
N LYS A 334 1.38 -29.06 -38.24
CA LYS A 334 -0.04 -28.72 -38.11
C LYS A 334 -0.86 -29.96 -37.71
N GLY A 335 -1.60 -29.84 -36.63
CA GLY A 335 -2.44 -30.88 -36.05
C GLY A 335 -1.73 -31.79 -35.04
N GLU A 336 -0.41 -31.70 -34.92
CA GLU A 336 0.36 -32.58 -34.03
C GLU A 336 0.29 -32.15 -32.57
N VAL A 337 0.46 -33.13 -31.68
CA VAL A 337 0.46 -32.98 -30.23
C VAL A 337 1.83 -33.36 -29.67
N SER A 338 2.37 -32.58 -28.74
CA SER A 338 3.68 -32.82 -28.11
C SER A 338 3.65 -34.02 -27.15
N ASN A 339 4.84 -34.48 -26.76
CA ASN A 339 4.98 -35.18 -25.48
C ASN A 339 4.75 -34.19 -24.33
N THR A 340 4.69 -34.69 -23.09
CA THR A 340 4.77 -33.87 -21.89
C THR A 340 6.02 -32.99 -21.91
N VAL A 341 5.83 -31.67 -21.80
CA VAL A 341 6.91 -30.68 -21.76
C VAL A 341 6.97 -30.11 -20.35
N LYS A 342 8.15 -30.11 -19.72
CA LYS A 342 8.36 -29.53 -18.40
C LYS A 342 8.79 -28.07 -18.51
N SER A 343 8.12 -27.17 -17.79
CA SER A 343 8.58 -25.80 -17.54
C SER A 343 8.86 -25.57 -16.05
N SER A 344 9.28 -24.36 -15.69
CA SER A 344 9.51 -23.96 -14.29
C SER A 344 8.24 -23.95 -13.44
N LEU A 345 7.06 -23.83 -14.06
CA LEU A 345 5.77 -23.72 -13.36
C LEU A 345 4.97 -25.03 -13.35
N GLY A 346 5.37 -26.03 -14.15
CA GLY A 346 4.62 -27.28 -14.26
C GLY A 346 4.83 -28.01 -15.58
N TYR A 347 3.86 -28.83 -15.96
CA TYR A 347 3.87 -29.62 -17.17
C TYR A 347 2.86 -29.11 -18.20
N HIS A 348 3.24 -29.23 -19.47
CA HIS A 348 2.47 -28.77 -20.62
C HIS A 348 2.27 -29.90 -21.62
N ILE A 349 1.10 -29.94 -22.25
CA ILE A 349 0.86 -30.69 -23.49
C ILE A 349 0.48 -29.64 -24.53
N ILE A 350 1.14 -29.67 -25.69
CA ILE A 350 1.05 -28.63 -26.71
C ILE A 350 0.43 -29.24 -27.97
N LYS A 351 -0.49 -28.53 -28.62
CA LYS A 351 -1.01 -28.87 -29.95
C LYS A 351 -0.82 -27.69 -30.88
N VAL A 352 -0.30 -27.93 -32.08
CA VAL A 352 -0.22 -26.90 -33.12
C VAL A 352 -1.47 -26.95 -33.99
N LEU A 353 -2.26 -25.89 -33.98
CA LEU A 353 -3.50 -25.77 -34.75
C LEU A 353 -3.23 -25.33 -36.19
N ASN A 354 -2.25 -24.45 -36.38
CA ASN A 354 -1.84 -23.97 -37.70
C ASN A 354 -0.36 -23.57 -37.70
N VAL A 355 0.29 -23.65 -38.86
CA VAL A 355 1.68 -23.20 -39.05
C VAL A 355 1.72 -22.20 -40.21
N GLU A 356 2.32 -21.05 -39.95
CA GLU A 356 2.66 -20.03 -40.94
C GLU A 356 4.17 -20.00 -41.11
N ALA A 357 4.63 -20.39 -42.30
CA ALA A 357 6.03 -20.27 -42.68
C ALA A 357 6.47 -18.79 -42.71
N GLU A 358 7.78 -18.57 -42.77
CA GLU A 358 8.33 -17.24 -43.05
C GLU A 358 7.74 -16.75 -44.39
N PRO A 359 6.99 -15.63 -44.39
CA PRO A 359 6.29 -15.17 -45.58
C PRO A 359 7.28 -14.73 -46.66
N THR A 360 6.92 -14.91 -47.93
CA THR A 360 7.68 -14.30 -49.03
C THR A 360 7.63 -12.77 -48.92
N LEU A 361 8.55 -12.08 -49.59
CA LEU A 361 8.54 -10.62 -49.64
C LEU A 361 7.17 -10.07 -50.08
N GLU A 362 6.54 -10.68 -51.08
CA GLU A 362 5.24 -10.26 -51.59
C GLU A 362 4.13 -10.36 -50.52
N GLN A 363 4.16 -11.44 -49.74
CA GLN A 363 3.23 -11.67 -48.62
C GLN A 363 3.52 -10.74 -47.43
N ALA A 364 4.79 -10.43 -47.18
CA ALA A 364 5.24 -9.61 -46.06
C ALA A 364 5.23 -8.10 -46.36
N LYS A 365 5.17 -7.72 -47.64
CA LYS A 365 5.37 -6.34 -48.12
C LYS A 365 4.57 -5.31 -47.33
N ALA A 366 3.25 -5.51 -47.21
CA ALA A 366 2.38 -4.58 -46.49
C ALA A 366 2.75 -4.44 -45.00
N ARG A 367 3.13 -5.54 -44.34
CA ARG A 367 3.56 -5.55 -42.94
C ARG A 367 4.90 -4.83 -42.76
N ILE A 368 5.85 -5.06 -43.67
CA ILE A 368 7.16 -4.41 -43.66
C ILE A 368 7.00 -2.91 -43.92
N GLU A 369 6.18 -2.53 -44.90
CA GLU A 369 5.86 -1.13 -45.18
C GLU A 369 5.26 -0.44 -43.95
N ALA A 370 4.26 -1.05 -43.31
CA ALA A 370 3.66 -0.50 -42.08
C ALA A 370 4.69 -0.35 -40.94
N ALA A 371 5.53 -1.35 -40.72
CA ALA A 371 6.57 -1.31 -39.68
C ALA A 371 7.62 -0.22 -39.97
N LEU A 372 8.05 -0.08 -41.24
CA LEU A 372 9.00 0.95 -41.65
C LEU A 372 8.39 2.36 -41.55
N LYS A 373 7.13 2.53 -41.94
CA LYS A 373 6.39 3.79 -41.76
C LYS A 373 6.31 4.17 -40.28
N LEU A 374 5.96 3.22 -39.42
CA LEU A 374 5.90 3.46 -37.97
C LEU A 374 7.26 3.81 -37.39
N LYS A 375 8.33 3.13 -37.81
CA LYS A 375 9.70 3.44 -37.40
C LYS A 375 10.12 4.84 -37.81
N LYS A 376 9.87 5.24 -39.07
CA LYS A 376 10.13 6.61 -39.56
C LYS A 376 9.33 7.64 -38.77
N ALA A 377 8.04 7.37 -38.51
CA ALA A 377 7.18 8.24 -37.73
C ALA A 377 7.65 8.40 -36.29
N ALA A 378 8.06 7.31 -35.63
CA ALA A 378 8.61 7.35 -34.28
C ALA A 378 9.89 8.21 -34.21
N SER A 379 10.77 8.11 -35.20
CA SER A 379 11.95 8.98 -35.31
C SER A 379 11.59 10.45 -35.55
N ALA A 380 10.52 10.73 -36.30
CA ALA A 380 10.04 12.08 -36.56
C ALA A 380 9.18 12.68 -35.44
N PHE A 381 8.65 11.84 -34.53
CA PHE A 381 7.65 12.24 -33.54
C PHE A 381 8.14 13.33 -32.59
N ASN A 382 9.38 13.24 -32.11
CA ASN A 382 9.93 14.24 -31.20
C ASN A 382 10.06 15.62 -31.86
N ALA A 383 10.54 15.68 -33.11
CA ALA A 383 10.62 16.93 -33.86
C ALA A 383 9.22 17.50 -34.18
N ALA A 384 8.25 16.64 -34.51
CA ALA A 384 6.87 17.06 -34.73
C ALA A 384 6.21 17.57 -33.43
N LYS A 385 6.51 16.94 -32.29
CA LYS A 385 6.07 17.35 -30.95
C LYS A 385 6.61 18.73 -30.59
N GLU A 386 7.92 18.96 -30.77
CA GLU A 386 8.57 20.25 -30.52
C GLU A 386 7.97 21.35 -31.39
N LYS A 387 7.82 21.10 -32.69
CA LYS A 387 7.20 22.04 -33.62
C LYS A 387 5.75 22.37 -33.27
N LEU A 388 4.95 21.37 -32.90
CA LEU A 388 3.57 21.58 -32.45
C LEU A 388 3.53 22.49 -31.22
N GLY A 389 4.44 22.30 -30.28
CA GLY A 389 4.57 23.16 -29.09
C GLY A 389 4.96 24.59 -29.45
N GLU A 390 5.94 24.78 -30.33
CA GLU A 390 6.36 26.10 -30.81
C GLU A 390 5.22 26.84 -31.52
N ASP A 391 4.55 26.17 -32.47
CA ASP A 391 3.43 26.75 -33.20
C ASP A 391 2.26 27.12 -32.28
N ALA A 392 1.95 26.26 -31.30
CA ALA A 392 0.91 26.54 -30.31
C ALA A 392 1.27 27.70 -29.37
N PHE A 393 2.55 27.83 -29.01
CA PHE A 393 3.03 28.94 -28.19
C PHE A 393 3.00 30.27 -28.94
N ASN A 394 3.33 30.27 -30.24
CA ASN A 394 3.38 31.46 -31.08
C ASN A 394 2.00 32.05 -31.40
N ASP A 395 0.92 31.27 -31.31
CA ASP A 395 -0.46 31.76 -31.40
C ASP A 395 -1.27 31.34 -30.17
N PRO A 396 -1.08 31.98 -29.00
CA PRO A 396 -1.70 31.54 -27.76
C PRO A 396 -3.23 31.60 -27.79
N SER A 397 -3.81 32.36 -28.73
CA SER A 397 -5.25 32.60 -28.81
C SER A 397 -6.02 31.53 -29.61
N SER A 398 -5.32 30.66 -30.35
CA SER A 398 -5.95 29.69 -31.26
C SER A 398 -5.06 28.48 -31.55
N LEU A 399 -5.66 27.30 -31.66
CA LEU A 399 -4.98 26.09 -32.12
C LEU A 399 -4.95 25.95 -33.65
N ALA A 400 -5.64 26.84 -34.40
CA ALA A 400 -5.84 26.67 -35.83
C ALA A 400 -4.53 26.66 -36.64
N LYS A 401 -3.60 27.57 -36.33
CA LYS A 401 -2.30 27.62 -37.03
C LYS A 401 -1.43 26.41 -36.73
N ALA A 402 -1.34 26.02 -35.46
CA ALA A 402 -0.59 24.84 -35.03
C ALA A 402 -1.13 23.55 -35.67
N ALA A 403 -2.46 23.41 -35.71
CA ALA A 403 -3.12 22.32 -36.40
C ALA A 403 -2.78 22.31 -37.90
N ALA A 404 -2.91 23.45 -38.59
CA ALA A 404 -2.64 23.57 -40.02
C ALA A 404 -1.18 23.25 -40.36
N ASN A 405 -0.21 23.81 -39.63
CA ASN A 405 1.22 23.60 -39.84
C ASN A 405 1.66 22.14 -39.62
N SER A 406 0.99 21.43 -38.71
CA SER A 406 1.24 20.01 -38.42
C SER A 406 0.36 19.06 -39.26
N GLY A 407 -0.56 19.59 -40.07
CA GLY A 407 -1.55 18.82 -40.81
C GLY A 407 -2.46 17.99 -39.89
N LEU A 408 -2.84 18.55 -38.75
CA LEU A 408 -3.74 18.00 -37.74
C LEU A 408 -5.07 18.77 -37.76
N LYS A 409 -6.05 18.27 -37.01
CA LYS A 409 -7.36 18.92 -36.84
C LYS A 409 -7.52 19.41 -35.41
N VAL A 410 -8.27 20.50 -35.25
CA VAL A 410 -8.75 20.96 -33.94
C VAL A 410 -10.03 20.21 -33.63
N GLU A 411 -10.02 19.44 -32.54
CA GLU A 411 -11.16 18.69 -32.03
C GLU A 411 -11.79 19.41 -30.85
N ASN A 412 -13.11 19.23 -30.66
CA ASN A 412 -13.88 19.90 -29.60
C ASN A 412 -14.38 18.89 -28.57
N LEU A 413 -14.20 19.20 -27.28
CA LEU A 413 -14.81 18.53 -26.15
C LEU A 413 -15.91 19.44 -25.58
N ASP A 414 -17.13 19.24 -26.07
CA ASP A 414 -18.29 20.10 -25.74
C ASP A 414 -18.92 19.78 -24.38
N GLU A 415 -18.44 18.77 -23.66
CA GLU A 415 -18.87 18.43 -22.32
C GLU A 415 -18.15 19.26 -21.25
N TRP A 416 -18.85 19.61 -20.17
CA TRP A 416 -18.25 20.32 -19.04
C TRP A 416 -17.37 19.39 -18.22
N VAL A 417 -16.06 19.60 -18.29
CA VAL A 417 -15.09 18.85 -17.48
C VAL A 417 -14.84 19.60 -16.19
N THR A 418 -15.01 18.93 -15.04
CA THR A 418 -14.58 19.44 -13.72
C THR A 418 -13.29 18.74 -13.29
N LYS A 419 -12.49 19.36 -12.42
CA LYS A 419 -11.25 18.75 -11.94
C LYS A 419 -11.50 17.40 -11.22
N ALA A 420 -12.56 17.34 -10.41
CA ALA A 420 -12.96 16.13 -9.72
C ALA A 420 -13.46 15.04 -10.69
N GLY A 421 -14.35 15.40 -11.62
CA GLY A 421 -14.87 14.45 -12.61
C GLY A 421 -13.79 13.91 -13.55
N ALA A 422 -12.81 14.75 -13.94
CA ALA A 422 -11.67 14.30 -14.73
C ALA A 422 -10.80 13.27 -13.99
N LYS A 423 -10.62 13.45 -12.67
CA LYS A 423 -9.88 12.50 -11.82
C LYS A 423 -10.65 11.19 -11.66
N GLU A 424 -11.96 11.25 -11.45
CA GLU A 424 -12.83 10.08 -11.35
C GLU A 424 -12.89 9.27 -12.66
N ALA A 425 -12.88 9.95 -13.80
CA ALA A 425 -12.80 9.33 -15.13
C ALA A 425 -11.42 8.74 -15.47
N GLY A 426 -10.42 8.89 -14.59
CA GLY A 426 -9.07 8.34 -14.78
C GLY A 426 -8.25 9.06 -15.85
N LEU A 427 -8.52 10.35 -16.12
CA LEU A 427 -7.73 11.12 -17.07
C LEU A 427 -6.30 11.36 -16.55
N PRO A 428 -5.28 11.45 -17.44
CA PRO A 428 -3.89 11.70 -17.02
C PRO A 428 -3.75 12.98 -16.19
N GLU A 429 -2.98 12.92 -15.10
CA GLU A 429 -2.82 14.06 -14.20
C GLU A 429 -2.24 15.31 -14.90
N ALA A 430 -1.31 15.11 -15.84
CA ALA A 430 -0.77 16.20 -16.65
C ALA A 430 -1.85 16.93 -17.47
N LEU A 431 -2.83 16.19 -18.01
CA LEU A 431 -3.96 16.76 -18.74
C LEU A 431 -4.87 17.57 -17.81
N ILE A 432 -5.18 17.01 -16.63
CA ILE A 432 -6.01 17.68 -15.62
C ILE A 432 -5.32 18.97 -15.16
N ASN A 433 -4.04 18.91 -14.82
CA ASN A 433 -3.30 20.07 -14.34
C ASN A 433 -3.19 21.17 -15.41
N ALA A 434 -2.98 20.79 -16.67
CA ALA A 434 -2.97 21.75 -17.77
C ALA A 434 -4.34 22.40 -17.99
N ALA A 435 -5.43 21.61 -18.02
CA ALA A 435 -6.78 22.11 -18.29
C ALA A 435 -7.27 23.12 -17.24
N PHE A 436 -6.82 22.96 -16.00
CA PHE A 436 -7.15 23.85 -14.88
C PHE A 436 -5.99 24.78 -14.48
N SER A 437 -4.98 24.93 -15.34
CA SER A 437 -3.89 25.89 -15.13
C SER A 437 -4.34 27.33 -15.35
N ASP A 438 -3.61 28.30 -14.80
CA ASP A 438 -3.92 29.72 -15.01
C ASP A 438 -3.84 30.12 -16.50
N ASP A 439 -2.92 29.53 -17.27
CA ASP A 439 -2.78 29.83 -18.70
C ASP A 439 -4.00 29.35 -19.50
N VAL A 440 -4.43 28.10 -19.32
CA VAL A 440 -5.58 27.57 -20.06
C VAL A 440 -6.89 28.13 -19.52
N LEU A 441 -7.07 28.12 -18.21
CA LEU A 441 -8.37 28.41 -17.59
C LEU A 441 -8.65 29.90 -17.44
N LYS A 442 -7.67 30.70 -17.01
CA LYS A 442 -7.86 32.15 -16.79
C LYS A 442 -7.49 32.96 -18.02
N LYS A 443 -6.35 32.66 -18.65
CA LYS A 443 -5.84 33.41 -19.82
C LYS A 443 -6.39 32.89 -21.14
N LYS A 444 -7.01 31.70 -21.17
CA LYS A 444 -7.49 31.02 -22.40
C LYS A 444 -6.40 30.86 -23.44
N HIS A 445 -5.18 30.66 -22.98
CA HIS A 445 -4.03 30.35 -23.81
C HIS A 445 -3.98 28.84 -24.14
N ASN A 446 -3.26 28.49 -25.19
CA ASN A 446 -2.87 27.10 -25.45
C ASN A 446 -2.00 26.57 -24.31
N SER A 447 -2.17 25.29 -23.97
CA SER A 447 -1.28 24.60 -23.03
C SER A 447 0.10 24.35 -23.64
N GLU A 448 1.05 23.96 -22.81
CA GLU A 448 2.22 23.21 -23.29
C GLU A 448 1.81 21.86 -23.87
N VAL A 449 2.76 21.15 -24.49
CA VAL A 449 2.50 19.81 -25.03
C VAL A 449 2.40 18.78 -23.92
N ILE A 450 1.22 18.16 -23.80
CA ILE A 450 0.87 17.21 -22.76
C ILE A 450 1.05 15.79 -23.30
N ALA A 451 1.81 14.96 -22.59
CA ALA A 451 1.88 13.53 -22.89
C ALA A 451 0.62 12.82 -22.37
N ILE A 452 -0.14 12.23 -23.28
CA ILE A 452 -1.30 11.39 -22.93
C ILE A 452 -0.86 9.94 -22.72
N ASN A 453 0.03 9.46 -23.59
CA ASN A 453 0.72 8.18 -23.49
C ASN A 453 2.02 8.25 -24.32
N ASN A 454 2.73 7.12 -24.46
CA ASN A 454 4.02 7.07 -25.18
C ASN A 454 3.91 7.36 -26.69
N GLU A 455 2.71 7.26 -27.27
CA GLU A 455 2.48 7.41 -28.72
C GLU A 455 1.67 8.67 -29.06
N THR A 456 1.12 9.37 -28.07
CA THR A 456 0.17 10.47 -28.27
C THR A 456 0.44 11.63 -27.33
N VAL A 457 0.53 12.83 -27.93
CA VAL A 457 0.62 14.10 -27.21
C VAL A 457 -0.47 15.06 -27.64
N TRP A 458 -1.00 15.83 -26.71
CA TRP A 458 -2.05 16.82 -26.95
C TRP A 458 -1.57 18.23 -26.62
N VAL A 459 -2.12 19.21 -27.34
CA VAL A 459 -2.15 20.61 -26.90
C VAL A 459 -3.62 20.97 -26.74
N ILE A 460 -3.99 21.56 -25.61
CA ILE A 460 -5.38 21.90 -25.29
C ILE A 460 -5.55 23.41 -25.13
N ARG A 461 -6.79 23.87 -25.26
CA ARG A 461 -7.20 25.24 -24.96
C ARG A 461 -8.61 25.25 -24.39
N ALA A 462 -8.91 26.21 -23.52
CA ALA A 462 -10.26 26.42 -23.03
C ALA A 462 -11.14 27.07 -24.09
N LYS A 463 -12.19 26.36 -24.51
CA LYS A 463 -13.26 26.88 -25.38
C LYS A 463 -14.24 27.72 -24.57
N GLU A 464 -14.75 27.14 -23.49
CA GLU A 464 -15.65 27.81 -22.53
C GLU A 464 -15.21 27.49 -21.10
N VAL A 465 -15.36 28.46 -20.21
CA VAL A 465 -15.02 28.31 -18.79
C VAL A 465 -16.25 28.70 -17.98
N ARG A 466 -16.63 27.83 -17.05
CA ARG A 466 -17.65 28.09 -16.04
C ARG A 466 -16.93 28.32 -14.72
N GLU A 467 -17.06 29.53 -14.20
CA GLU A 467 -16.52 29.88 -12.90
C GLU A 467 -17.25 29.14 -11.78
N GLU A 468 -16.51 28.90 -10.70
CA GLU A 468 -17.08 28.43 -9.46
C GLU A 468 -18.02 29.49 -8.88
N LYS A 469 -19.27 29.12 -8.66
CA LYS A 469 -20.26 30.01 -8.05
C LYS A 469 -21.27 29.21 -7.24
N ILE A 470 -21.84 29.83 -6.22
CA ILE A 470 -23.00 29.26 -5.53
C ILE A 470 -24.23 29.50 -6.42
N ALA A 471 -24.96 28.44 -6.73
CA ALA A 471 -26.18 28.54 -7.51
C ALA A 471 -27.21 29.42 -6.78
N PRO A 472 -27.78 30.46 -7.42
CA PRO A 472 -28.80 31.30 -6.79
C PRO A 472 -29.98 30.49 -6.28
N PHE A 473 -30.54 30.87 -5.12
CA PHE A 473 -31.67 30.16 -4.50
C PHE A 473 -32.84 29.92 -5.48
N ALA A 474 -33.13 30.88 -6.36
CA ALA A 474 -34.18 30.74 -7.37
C ALA A 474 -33.93 29.58 -8.35
N GLU A 475 -32.67 29.31 -8.72
CA GLU A 475 -32.29 28.22 -9.64
C GLU A 475 -32.33 26.85 -8.95
N VAL A 476 -32.06 26.79 -7.64
CA VAL A 476 -31.99 25.53 -6.87
C VAL A 476 -33.15 25.33 -5.91
N LYS A 477 -34.22 26.15 -5.99
CA LYS A 477 -35.32 26.15 -5.01
C LYS A 477 -35.94 24.77 -4.79
N ASP A 478 -36.15 24.00 -5.85
CA ASP A 478 -36.73 22.66 -5.75
C ASP A 478 -35.76 21.64 -5.12
N THR A 479 -34.47 21.74 -5.46
CA THR A 479 -33.40 20.95 -4.83
C THR A 479 -33.29 21.26 -3.34
N VAL A 480 -33.33 22.55 -2.98
CA VAL A 480 -33.33 23.01 -1.58
C VAL A 480 -34.55 22.49 -0.85
N ARG A 481 -35.74 22.55 -1.48
CA ARG A 481 -36.98 22.05 -0.90
C ARG A 481 -36.90 20.55 -0.61
N ALA A 482 -36.40 19.75 -1.55
CA ALA A 482 -36.24 18.32 -1.36
C ALA A 482 -35.24 17.99 -0.24
N ALA A 483 -34.11 18.70 -0.20
CA ALA A 483 -33.10 18.55 0.84
C ALA A 483 -33.63 18.96 2.23
N TYR A 484 -34.32 20.10 2.31
CA TYR A 484 -34.96 20.60 3.52
C TYR A 484 -36.00 19.61 4.05
N LEU A 485 -36.91 19.14 3.18
CA LEU A 485 -37.92 18.14 3.55
C LEU A 485 -37.27 16.89 4.12
N ARG A 486 -36.24 16.36 3.47
CA ARG A 486 -35.51 15.19 3.95
C ARG A 486 -34.85 15.45 5.32
N SER A 487 -34.20 16.60 5.48
CA SER A 487 -33.52 16.99 6.72
C SER A 487 -34.49 17.13 7.90
N GLU A 488 -35.57 17.89 7.73
CA GLU A 488 -36.54 18.11 8.81
C GLU A 488 -37.36 16.85 9.12
N ALA A 489 -37.70 16.06 8.10
CA ALA A 489 -38.39 14.79 8.32
C ALA A 489 -37.50 13.78 9.07
N ALA A 490 -36.18 13.77 8.80
CA ALA A 490 -35.22 12.97 9.55
C ALA A 490 -35.14 13.42 11.03
N LYS A 491 -35.13 14.73 11.30
CA LYS A 491 -35.17 15.26 12.68
C LYS A 491 -36.44 14.84 13.43
N LEU A 492 -37.59 14.87 12.75
CA LEU A 492 -38.86 14.42 13.33
C LEU A 492 -38.85 12.91 13.60
N ALA A 493 -38.33 12.11 12.67
CA ALA A 493 -38.15 10.67 12.84
C ALA A 493 -37.25 10.36 14.05
N GLU A 494 -36.15 11.08 14.20
CA GLU A 494 -35.21 10.92 15.30
C GLU A 494 -35.85 11.27 16.65
N LYS A 495 -36.54 12.41 16.73
CA LYS A 495 -37.29 12.81 17.92
C LYS A 495 -38.32 11.75 18.30
N LYS A 496 -39.09 11.24 17.32
CA LYS A 496 -40.09 10.19 17.56
C LYS A 496 -39.44 8.88 18.01
N ALA A 497 -38.27 8.53 17.47
CA ALA A 497 -37.51 7.36 17.89
C ALA A 497 -37.01 7.50 19.34
N GLN A 498 -36.51 8.69 19.73
CA GLN A 498 -36.09 8.97 21.10
C GLN A 498 -37.26 8.89 22.10
N GLU A 499 -38.42 9.47 21.77
CA GLU A 499 -39.65 9.37 22.57
C GLU A 499 -40.10 7.91 22.72
N THR A 500 -40.07 7.14 21.62
CA THR A 500 -40.46 5.73 21.60
C THR A 500 -39.50 4.88 22.42
N LEU A 501 -38.19 5.12 22.32
CA LEU A 501 -37.18 4.45 23.15
C LEU A 501 -37.40 4.73 24.64
N ALA A 502 -37.70 5.98 25.01
CA ALA A 502 -37.98 6.34 26.39
C ALA A 502 -39.22 5.62 26.93
N ALA A 503 -40.29 5.51 26.12
CA ALA A 503 -41.50 4.77 26.48
C ALA A 503 -41.22 3.26 26.66
N LEU A 504 -40.48 2.64 25.73
CA LEU A 504 -40.11 1.23 25.79
C LEU A 504 -39.24 0.92 27.02
N LYS A 505 -38.26 1.76 27.33
CA LYS A 505 -37.43 1.64 28.54
C LYS A 505 -38.23 1.81 29.83
N ALA A 506 -39.29 2.60 29.81
CA ALA A 506 -40.24 2.73 30.92
C ALA A 506 -41.24 1.56 31.03
N GLY A 507 -41.14 0.55 30.16
CA GLY A 507 -42.03 -0.61 30.14
C GLY A 507 -43.42 -0.34 29.56
N LYS A 508 -43.61 0.78 28.86
CA LYS A 508 -44.86 1.09 28.16
C LYS A 508 -44.87 0.41 26.80
N ALA A 509 -46.05 -0.05 26.37
CA ALA A 509 -46.23 -0.52 25.01
C ALA A 509 -46.02 0.65 24.02
N ALA A 510 -45.30 0.39 22.93
CA ALA A 510 -45.20 1.30 21.81
C ALA A 510 -46.02 0.74 20.65
N ASP A 511 -46.81 1.60 20.01
CA ASP A 511 -47.52 1.26 18.78
C ASP A 511 -46.56 1.31 17.59
N VAL A 512 -45.80 0.23 17.41
CA VAL A 512 -44.80 0.08 16.34
C VAL A 512 -44.90 -1.31 15.70
N GLN A 513 -44.73 -1.38 14.38
CA GLN A 513 -44.69 -2.64 13.64
C GLN A 513 -43.27 -3.19 13.60
N TRP A 514 -42.95 -4.07 14.54
CA TRP A 514 -41.64 -4.71 14.60
C TRP A 514 -41.36 -5.62 13.40
N SER A 515 -40.08 -5.72 13.02
CA SER A 515 -39.60 -6.79 12.15
C SER A 515 -39.84 -8.17 12.78
N PRO A 516 -39.80 -9.25 11.97
CA PRO A 516 -39.64 -10.59 12.50
C PRO A 516 -38.42 -10.69 13.42
N VAL A 517 -38.49 -11.59 14.40
CA VAL A 517 -37.37 -11.89 15.28
C VAL A 517 -36.28 -12.62 14.47
N SER A 518 -35.05 -12.16 14.60
CA SER A 518 -33.88 -12.74 13.94
C SER A 518 -32.69 -12.87 14.89
N GLN A 519 -31.65 -13.59 14.45
CA GLN A 519 -30.37 -13.66 15.13
C GLN A 519 -29.37 -12.71 14.47
N LEU A 520 -28.63 -11.97 15.28
CA LEU A 520 -27.57 -11.07 14.86
C LEU A 520 -26.25 -11.44 15.55
N SER A 521 -25.29 -11.90 14.78
CA SER A 521 -23.94 -12.18 15.28
C SER A 521 -23.18 -10.88 15.56
N ALA A 522 -22.23 -10.92 16.50
CA ALA A 522 -21.36 -9.78 16.78
C ALA A 522 -20.51 -9.37 15.54
N GLN A 523 -20.13 -10.33 14.69
CA GLN A 523 -19.39 -10.07 13.46
C GLN A 523 -20.25 -9.33 12.43
N ASP A 524 -21.48 -9.78 12.21
CA ASP A 524 -22.41 -9.12 11.27
C ASP A 524 -22.77 -7.73 11.75
N ALA A 525 -22.99 -7.55 13.05
CA ALA A 525 -23.24 -6.23 13.62
C ALA A 525 -22.08 -5.27 13.37
N ARG A 526 -20.81 -5.70 13.57
CA ARG A 526 -19.63 -4.87 13.28
C ARG A 526 -19.45 -4.54 11.80
N ARG A 527 -19.84 -5.46 10.91
CA ARG A 527 -19.75 -5.27 9.46
C ARG A 527 -20.82 -4.31 8.91
N THR A 528 -22.01 -4.33 9.52
CA THR A 528 -23.20 -3.64 8.99
C THR A 528 -23.52 -2.32 9.69
N MET A 529 -22.90 -2.05 10.83
CA MET A 529 -23.19 -0.86 11.66
C MET A 529 -21.98 0.06 11.78
N SER A 530 -22.23 1.35 11.99
CA SER A 530 -21.17 2.27 12.42
C SER A 530 -20.66 1.91 13.83
N PRO A 531 -19.46 2.37 14.22
CA PRO A 531 -18.94 2.16 15.57
C PRO A 531 -19.88 2.65 16.67
N GLU A 532 -20.58 3.77 16.46
CA GLU A 532 -21.51 4.37 17.40
C GLU A 532 -22.77 3.52 17.56
N ALA A 533 -23.36 3.08 16.44
CA ALA A 533 -24.50 2.18 16.45
C ALA A 533 -24.18 0.84 17.11
N TYR A 534 -23.02 0.26 16.78
CA TYR A 534 -22.56 -0.98 17.42
C TYR A 534 -22.37 -0.79 18.93
N ALA A 535 -21.76 0.32 19.35
CA ALA A 535 -21.58 0.63 20.77
C ALA A 535 -22.92 0.83 21.51
N ALA A 536 -23.92 1.46 20.86
CA ALA A 536 -25.26 1.59 21.41
C ALA A 536 -25.93 0.21 21.59
N LEU A 537 -25.80 -0.69 20.61
CA LEU A 537 -26.29 -2.07 20.70
C LEU A 537 -25.64 -2.84 21.86
N LEU A 538 -24.33 -2.69 22.09
CA LEU A 538 -23.62 -3.36 23.19
C LEU A 538 -24.10 -2.94 24.59
N LYS A 539 -24.67 -1.75 24.71
CA LYS A 539 -25.25 -1.22 25.96
C LYS A 539 -26.64 -1.79 26.25
N ALA A 540 -27.38 -2.25 25.23
CA ALA A 540 -28.68 -2.88 25.41
C ALA A 540 -28.53 -4.33 25.90
N ARG A 541 -28.49 -4.49 27.23
CA ARG A 541 -28.34 -5.79 27.89
C ARG A 541 -29.66 -6.24 28.54
N PRO A 542 -30.32 -7.29 28.04
CA PRO A 542 -31.53 -7.82 28.65
C PRO A 542 -31.22 -8.39 30.05
N VAL A 543 -32.12 -8.16 31.01
CA VAL A 543 -31.98 -8.61 32.41
C VAL A 543 -33.33 -9.10 32.93
N GLY A 544 -33.33 -10.22 33.66
CA GLY A 544 -34.54 -10.76 34.31
C GLY A 544 -35.66 -11.12 33.34
N GLY A 545 -35.30 -11.61 32.14
CA GLY A 545 -36.26 -11.97 31.09
C GLY A 545 -36.92 -10.78 30.36
N LYS A 546 -36.55 -9.54 30.70
CA LYS A 546 -37.03 -8.34 30.01
C LYS A 546 -36.09 -7.96 28.86
N PRO A 547 -36.62 -7.59 27.69
CA PRO A 547 -35.80 -7.11 26.59
C PRO A 547 -35.12 -5.78 26.96
N ALA A 548 -34.00 -5.51 26.28
CA ALA A 548 -33.33 -4.21 26.31
C ALA A 548 -33.48 -3.51 24.96
N TYR A 549 -33.38 -2.19 24.95
CA TYR A 549 -33.60 -1.39 23.74
C TYR A 549 -32.42 -0.47 23.47
N ALA A 550 -32.00 -0.40 22.20
CA ALA A 550 -31.03 0.56 21.70
C ALA A 550 -31.65 1.39 20.57
N LEU A 551 -31.36 2.70 20.56
CA LEU A 551 -31.51 3.52 19.37
C LEU A 551 -30.16 3.51 18.64
N LEU A 552 -30.21 3.15 17.36
CA LEU A 552 -29.06 3.10 16.49
C LEU A 552 -29.06 4.37 15.63
N GLU A 553 -28.08 5.23 15.90
CA GLU A 553 -27.85 6.51 15.20
C GLU A 553 -26.81 6.32 14.08
N GLY A 554 -26.69 7.28 13.16
CA GLY A 554 -25.72 7.22 12.06
C GLY A 554 -26.10 6.27 10.90
N MET A 555 -27.36 5.83 10.86
CA MET A 555 -27.93 5.09 9.73
C MET A 555 -28.79 6.00 8.84
N PRO A 556 -29.15 5.59 7.60
CA PRO A 556 -30.03 6.36 6.72
C PRO A 556 -31.37 6.77 7.34
N ALA A 557 -31.81 6.02 8.35
CA ALA A 557 -32.97 6.31 9.18
C ALA A 557 -32.70 5.86 10.63
N PRO A 558 -33.29 6.51 11.65
CA PRO A 558 -33.22 6.04 13.04
C PRO A 558 -33.85 4.66 13.20
N VAL A 559 -33.18 3.75 13.91
CA VAL A 559 -33.69 2.39 14.15
C VAL A 559 -33.67 2.09 15.64
N ILE A 560 -34.80 1.64 16.18
CA ILE A 560 -34.83 1.02 17.50
C ILE A 560 -34.63 -0.47 17.32
N MET A 561 -33.67 -1.03 18.06
CA MET A 561 -33.46 -2.47 18.16
C MET A 561 -33.87 -2.94 19.55
N GLU A 562 -34.75 -3.93 19.59
CA GLU A 562 -35.06 -4.71 20.78
C GLU A 562 -34.12 -5.92 20.83
N VAL A 563 -33.40 -6.06 21.93
CA VAL A 563 -32.54 -7.20 22.25
C VAL A 563 -33.27 -8.07 23.26
N GLN A 564 -33.77 -9.21 22.83
CA GLN A 564 -34.53 -10.15 23.65
C GLN A 564 -33.60 -11.04 24.48
N SER A 565 -32.52 -11.52 23.87
CA SER A 565 -31.52 -12.34 24.54
C SER A 565 -30.14 -12.16 23.92
N VAL A 566 -29.10 -12.46 24.71
CA VAL A 566 -27.71 -12.51 24.26
C VAL A 566 -27.17 -13.89 24.62
N SER A 567 -26.80 -14.66 23.61
CA SER A 567 -26.29 -16.03 23.75
C SER A 567 -24.79 -16.05 23.53
N ALA A 568 -24.06 -16.65 24.47
CA ALA A 568 -22.65 -16.93 24.32
C ALA A 568 -22.43 -17.93 23.17
N PRO A 569 -21.28 -17.91 22.48
CA PRO A 569 -20.95 -18.92 21.48
C PRO A 569 -20.84 -20.31 22.13
N GLU A 570 -21.28 -21.36 21.44
CA GLU A 570 -21.35 -22.73 21.96
C GLU A 570 -19.98 -23.25 22.46
N ASN A 571 -18.89 -22.80 21.84
CA ASN A 571 -17.52 -23.20 22.16
C ASN A 571 -16.78 -22.21 23.08
N ALA A 572 -17.48 -21.31 23.79
CA ALA A 572 -16.87 -20.27 24.62
C ALA A 572 -15.82 -20.81 25.62
N ASP A 573 -16.09 -21.94 26.26
CA ASP A 573 -15.21 -22.52 27.29
C ASP A 573 -13.88 -22.97 26.70
N SER A 574 -13.91 -23.59 25.53
CA SER A 574 -12.71 -24.03 24.82
C SER A 574 -11.82 -22.85 24.36
N GLN A 575 -12.40 -21.65 24.23
CA GLN A 575 -11.70 -20.45 23.79
C GLN A 575 -11.08 -19.64 24.95
N ILE A 576 -11.37 -19.97 26.21
CA ILE A 576 -10.88 -19.21 27.38
C ILE A 576 -9.36 -19.08 27.40
N PRO A 577 -8.55 -20.14 27.18
CA PRO A 577 -7.09 -20.01 27.20
C PRO A 577 -6.58 -19.00 26.14
N ALA A 578 -7.10 -19.07 24.92
CA ALA A 578 -6.73 -18.15 23.85
C ALA A 578 -7.17 -16.71 24.14
N ALA A 579 -8.39 -16.52 24.66
CA ALA A 579 -8.90 -15.20 25.04
C ALA A 579 -8.11 -14.58 26.21
N LYS A 580 -7.67 -15.39 27.19
CA LYS A 580 -6.74 -14.93 28.24
C LYS A 580 -5.41 -14.48 27.66
N GLN A 581 -4.83 -15.28 26.78
CA GLN A 581 -3.55 -14.93 26.14
C GLN A 581 -3.65 -13.60 25.39
N ALA A 582 -4.73 -13.39 24.63
CA ALA A 582 -4.98 -12.14 23.92
C ALA A 582 -5.12 -10.94 24.89
N LEU A 583 -5.85 -11.11 26.00
CA LEU A 583 -6.00 -10.06 27.02
C LEU A 583 -4.67 -9.77 27.74
N VAL A 584 -3.87 -10.79 28.06
CA VAL A 584 -2.53 -10.63 28.65
C VAL A 584 -1.65 -9.84 27.69
N GLN A 585 -1.60 -10.20 26.40
CA GLN A 585 -0.83 -9.48 25.40
C GLN A 585 -1.25 -8.01 25.29
N GLN A 586 -2.56 -7.74 25.25
CA GLN A 586 -3.08 -6.38 25.19
C GLN A 586 -2.72 -5.57 26.46
N LEU A 587 -2.88 -6.17 27.63
CA LEU A 587 -2.53 -5.53 28.90
C LEU A 587 -1.03 -5.26 28.99
N SER A 588 -0.18 -6.22 28.62
CA SER A 588 1.27 -6.07 28.60
C SER A 588 1.73 -4.97 27.64
N ALA A 589 1.13 -4.87 26.45
CA ALA A 589 1.39 -3.76 25.52
C ALA A 589 1.03 -2.41 26.14
N ASN A 590 -0.16 -2.30 26.75
CA ASN A 590 -0.58 -1.06 27.43
C ASN A 590 0.34 -0.70 28.62
N VAL A 591 0.76 -1.69 29.41
CA VAL A 591 1.70 -1.47 30.52
C VAL A 591 3.06 -1.01 30.00
N PHE A 592 3.54 -1.63 28.91
CA PHE A 592 4.78 -1.24 28.25
C PHE A 592 4.75 0.21 27.76
N ASP A 593 3.69 0.61 27.07
CA ASP A 593 3.51 1.98 26.57
C ASP A 593 3.44 3.00 27.72
N ASN A 594 2.67 2.68 28.76
CA ASN A 594 2.56 3.53 29.95
C ASN A 594 3.90 3.65 30.70
N LEU A 595 4.66 2.55 30.78
CA LEU A 595 5.99 2.55 31.37
C LEU A 595 6.93 3.46 30.56
N LEU A 596 6.97 3.34 29.23
CA LEU A 596 7.78 4.21 28.38
C LEU A 596 7.40 5.68 28.53
N GLN A 597 6.10 6.00 28.58
CA GLN A 597 5.64 7.37 28.82
C GLN A 597 6.07 7.90 30.19
N TYR A 598 5.98 7.06 31.23
CA TYR A 598 6.44 7.42 32.57
C TYR A 598 7.95 7.66 32.62
N LEU A 599 8.73 6.75 32.04
CA LEU A 599 10.19 6.84 31.95
C LEU A 599 10.62 8.07 31.14
N GLY A 600 9.93 8.38 30.05
CA GLY A 600 10.14 9.59 29.26
C GLY A 600 9.94 10.90 30.02
N LYS A 601 9.06 10.90 31.03
CA LYS A 601 8.84 12.05 31.93
C LYS A 601 9.82 12.08 33.10
N LYS A 602 10.35 10.94 33.50
CA LYS A 602 11.15 10.79 34.73
C LYS A 602 12.66 10.84 34.48
N ILE A 603 13.10 10.42 33.31
CA ILE A 603 14.50 10.36 32.91
C ILE A 603 14.80 11.51 31.95
N ASP A 604 15.79 12.32 32.31
CA ASP A 604 16.23 13.42 31.47
C ASP A 604 16.76 12.92 30.14
N ARG A 605 16.35 13.62 29.07
CA ARG A 605 16.82 13.40 27.71
C ARG A 605 17.61 14.62 27.26
N THR A 606 18.87 14.42 26.89
CA THR A 606 19.72 15.47 26.33
C THR A 606 20.08 15.16 24.89
N GLN A 607 19.94 16.16 24.02
CA GLN A 607 20.29 16.02 22.61
C GLN A 607 21.80 16.22 22.43
N GLY A 608 22.42 15.33 21.66
CA GLY A 608 23.84 15.42 21.31
C GLY A 608 24.08 16.17 20.01
N ALA A 609 25.33 16.20 19.56
CA ALA A 609 25.74 16.90 18.34
C ALA A 609 25.55 16.06 17.06
N GLN A 610 25.30 14.74 17.18
CA GLN A 610 24.96 13.90 16.03
C GLN A 610 23.46 14.07 15.69
N GLN A 611 23.11 13.98 14.41
CA GLN A 611 21.72 14.06 13.95
C GLN A 611 21.27 12.74 13.32
N VAL A 612 19.97 12.45 13.43
CA VAL A 612 19.33 11.42 12.62
C VAL A 612 19.23 11.98 11.21
N ASN A 613 20.30 11.86 10.42
CA ASN A 613 20.27 12.31 9.03
C ASN A 613 19.33 11.41 8.22
N ASN A 614 18.19 11.97 7.77
CA ASN A 614 17.33 11.37 6.75
C ASN A 614 17.93 11.71 5.38
N ALA A 615 19.01 11.01 5.01
CA ALA A 615 19.59 11.14 3.67
C ALA A 615 18.94 10.10 2.73
N ALA A 616 18.11 10.62 1.83
CA ALA A 616 17.54 10.01 0.61
C ALA A 616 16.47 8.91 0.79
N GLU A 617 15.20 9.32 0.74
CA GLU A 617 14.18 8.62 -0.08
C GLU A 617 14.41 8.92 -1.55
#